data_AF-A0A396J3S4-F1
#
_entry.id   AF-A0A396J3S4-F1
#
_cell.length_a   1.000
_cell.length_b   1.000
_cell.length_c   1.000
_cell.angle_alpha   90.00
_cell.angle_beta   90.00
_cell.angle_gamma   90.00
#
_symmetry.space_group_name_H-M   'P 1'
#
loop_
_entity.id
_entity.type
_entity.pdbx_description
1 polymer ?
#
loop_
_entity_poly.entity_id
_entity_poly.type
_entity_poly.pdbx_seq_one_letter_code
_entity_poly.pdbx_strand_id
1 'polypeptide(L)'
;MIMTYLTSLKLSCLSKHTLYILTHNHICNWLVDDIWFFFFTRLKNLKPFKMLLTSNPEKTIAFNRKIHDGNLVIVYVKHGNMKAVTVSEGSVFQNSLGAFKHSDWIGKPFGSKVFNNKGDFVYLLAPTPELWTLVLNHRTQILYIPDISFVIMYLEIVAGCLVLESGTGSGSLTTSLARAIAPNGHVYTFDFHEQRAASARDDFERIGLSSLISCGVRDIQGEGFPDELNELADSVFLDLPQPWLAIPSAAKMLKQDGTFCSFSPCIEQVQRSCDALQSCFTGWNGI
;
A
#
# COMPACT_ATOMS: atom_id res chain seq x y z
N MET A 1 -6.71 13.62 25.64
CA MET A 1 -6.02 14.81 25.10
C MET A 1 -4.66 14.35 24.60
N ILE A 2 -4.61 13.87 23.35
CA ILE A 2 -3.37 13.34 22.74
C ILE A 2 -2.58 14.54 22.25
N MET A 3 -1.48 14.83 22.94
CA MET A 3 -0.54 15.88 22.56
C MET A 3 0.48 15.22 21.63
N THR A 4 0.18 15.22 20.33
CA THR A 4 1.14 14.87 19.28
C THR A 4 2.23 15.93 19.30
N TYR A 5 3.43 15.58 19.73
CA TYR A 5 4.58 16.45 19.51
C TYR A 5 4.95 16.36 18.02
N LEU A 6 4.38 17.25 17.21
CA LEU A 6 5.05 17.69 15.99
C LEU A 6 6.35 18.36 16.43
N THR A 7 7.46 17.63 16.42
CA THR A 7 8.76 18.28 16.30
C THR A 7 8.87 18.83 14.88
N SER A 8 8.23 19.98 14.64
CA SER A 8 8.67 20.92 13.63
C SER A 8 10.06 21.37 14.05
N LEU A 9 11.11 20.67 13.61
CA LEU A 9 12.44 21.28 13.60
C LEU A 9 12.33 22.46 12.62
N LYS A 10 12.09 23.66 13.16
CA LYS A 10 12.32 24.91 12.45
C LYS A 10 13.83 25.00 12.21
N LEU A 11 14.31 24.33 11.17
CA LEU A 11 15.48 24.82 10.45
C LEU A 11 15.03 26.13 9.82
N SER A 12 15.42 27.21 10.48
CA SER A 12 15.11 28.59 10.13
C SER A 12 15.82 28.98 8.84
N CYS A 13 15.36 28.47 7.70
CA CYS A 13 15.46 29.11 6.38
C CYS A 13 14.77 28.18 5.39
N LEU A 14 13.64 28.60 4.79
CA LEU A 14 13.13 28.24 3.45
C LEU A 14 11.62 28.48 3.41
N SER A 15 11.23 29.70 3.04
CA SER A 15 9.85 29.97 2.63
C SER A 15 9.59 29.23 1.32
N LYS A 16 8.49 28.45 1.28
CA LYS A 16 7.74 27.92 0.12
C LYS A 16 7.64 26.40 -0.05
N HIS A 17 8.34 25.55 0.70
CA HIS A 17 8.13 24.10 0.65
C HIS A 17 7.74 23.58 2.03
N THR A 18 6.59 22.92 2.15
CA THR A 18 6.20 22.29 3.41
C THR A 18 6.78 20.89 3.44
N LEU A 19 7.89 20.76 4.18
CA LEU A 19 8.51 19.47 4.48
C LEU A 19 7.84 18.89 5.74
N TYR A 20 7.22 17.72 5.61
CA TYR A 20 6.74 16.94 6.76
C TYR A 20 7.69 15.78 7.01
N ILE A 21 8.40 15.84 8.14
CA ILE A 21 9.11 14.68 8.71
C ILE A 21 8.22 14.16 9.82
N LEU A 22 7.63 12.97 9.63
CA LEU A 22 6.86 12.30 10.66
C LEU A 22 7.70 11.21 11.30
N THR A 23 7.84 11.29 12.62
CA THR A 23 8.42 10.25 13.47
C THR A 23 7.29 9.57 14.24
N HIS A 24 7.18 8.24 14.14
CA HIS A 24 6.18 7.52 14.91
C HIS A 24 6.73 7.29 16.33
N ASN A 25 6.15 7.95 17.33
CA ASN A 25 6.34 7.59 18.73
C ASN A 25 4.99 7.50 19.45
N HIS A 26 4.81 6.36 20.14
CA HIS A 26 3.78 5.99 21.12
C HIS A 26 2.37 5.62 20.64
N ILE A 27 2.17 4.32 20.35
CA ILE A 27 1.04 3.53 20.86
C ILE A 27 1.60 2.19 21.40
N CYS A 28 1.34 1.91 22.68
CA CYS A 28 1.70 0.72 23.46
C CYS A 28 3.14 0.64 24.03
N ASN A 29 3.22 0.82 25.36
CA ASN A 29 4.33 0.32 26.19
C ASN A 29 4.56 -1.17 25.90
N TRP A 30 5.83 -1.58 25.86
CA TRP A 30 6.38 -2.90 25.53
C TRP A 30 6.70 -3.15 24.05
N LEU A 31 7.80 -2.58 23.54
CA LEU A 31 8.90 -3.29 22.86
C LEU A 31 9.94 -2.29 22.30
N VAL A 32 11.17 -2.80 22.24
CA VAL A 32 12.48 -2.18 21.96
C VAL A 32 12.57 -1.47 20.60
N ASP A 33 13.29 -0.34 20.59
CA ASP A 33 13.99 0.37 19.50
C ASP A 33 13.63 0.03 18.04
N ASP A 34 12.85 0.89 17.37
CA ASP A 34 12.89 1.11 15.91
C ASP A 34 12.16 2.44 15.57
N ILE A 35 12.89 3.48 15.17
CA ILE A 35 12.33 4.77 14.72
C ILE A 35 12.21 4.73 13.19
N TRP A 36 10.99 4.86 12.67
CA TRP A 36 10.72 4.91 11.23
C TRP A 36 10.42 6.36 10.80
N PHE A 37 10.98 6.78 9.66
CA PHE A 37 10.82 8.12 9.11
C PHE A 37 10.04 8.11 7.79
N PHE A 38 8.97 8.90 7.74
CA PHE A 38 8.26 9.21 6.50
C PHE A 38 8.59 10.62 6.02
N PHE A 39 8.80 10.74 4.71
CA PHE A 39 9.09 12.00 4.04
C PHE A 39 8.04 12.30 2.97
N PHE A 40 7.51 13.53 2.96
CA PHE A 40 6.51 13.98 1.97
C PHE A 40 6.90 15.34 1.35
N THR A 41 6.81 15.45 0.02
CA THR A 41 6.98 16.71 -0.72
C THR A 41 5.93 16.91 -1.79
N ARG A 42 5.47 18.15 -1.94
CA ARG A 42 4.55 18.62 -3.00
C ARG A 42 5.28 19.57 -3.97
N LEU A 43 5.09 19.35 -5.27
CA LEU A 43 5.83 20.04 -6.34
C LEU A 43 5.02 21.22 -6.91
N LYS A 44 5.63 22.40 -7.08
CA LYS A 44 4.88 23.61 -7.49
C LYS A 44 4.75 23.78 -9.00
N ASN A 45 3.50 23.92 -9.46
CA ASN A 45 3.02 25.01 -10.32
C ASN A 45 1.49 25.02 -10.27
N LEU A 46 0.94 26.01 -9.56
CA LEU A 46 -0.45 26.03 -9.10
C LEU A 46 -1.44 26.36 -10.23
N LYS A 47 -2.37 25.45 -10.51
CA LYS A 47 -3.74 25.78 -10.94
C LYS A 47 -4.69 25.58 -9.75
N PRO A 48 -5.85 26.28 -9.68
CA PRO A 48 -6.77 26.13 -8.56
C PRO A 48 -7.25 24.67 -8.45
N PHE A 49 -6.93 24.03 -7.34
CA PHE A 49 -7.41 22.71 -6.95
C PHE A 49 -8.94 22.74 -6.81
N LYS A 50 -9.66 22.16 -7.77
CA LYS A 50 -11.06 21.78 -7.58
C LYS A 50 -11.04 20.40 -6.93
N MET A 51 -11.58 20.31 -5.71
CA MET A 51 -11.85 19.05 -5.02
C MET A 51 -12.73 18.16 -5.91
N LEU A 52 -12.12 17.24 -6.64
CA LEU A 52 -12.80 16.29 -7.52
C LEU A 52 -13.34 15.14 -6.69
N LEU A 53 -14.50 15.36 -6.07
CA LEU A 53 -15.35 14.27 -5.59
C LEU A 53 -16.22 13.78 -6.75
N THR A 54 -15.65 13.04 -7.69
CA THR A 54 -16.46 12.28 -8.66
C THR A 54 -16.88 10.96 -8.04
N SER A 55 -17.86 11.00 -7.14
CA SER A 55 -18.60 9.81 -6.74
C SER A 55 -19.75 9.61 -7.74
N ASN A 56 -19.72 8.52 -8.50
CA ASN A 56 -20.84 8.12 -9.34
C ASN A 56 -21.96 7.55 -8.43
N PRO A 57 -23.14 8.18 -8.34
CA PRO A 57 -24.16 7.87 -7.34
C PRO A 57 -24.90 6.53 -7.54
N GLU A 58 -24.64 5.80 -8.64
CA GLU A 58 -25.43 4.60 -9.00
C GLU A 58 -24.91 3.26 -8.45
N LYS A 59 -23.74 3.22 -7.80
CA LYS A 59 -23.21 1.98 -7.21
C LYS A 59 -23.44 1.94 -5.70
N THR A 60 -24.66 1.55 -5.30
CA THR A 60 -24.94 1.14 -3.91
C THR A 60 -23.97 0.02 -3.52
N ILE A 61 -23.14 0.23 -2.49
CA ILE A 61 -22.25 -0.81 -1.97
C ILE A 61 -23.12 -1.89 -1.30
N ALA A 62 -23.48 -2.92 -2.05
CA ALA A 62 -24.22 -4.06 -1.52
C ALA A 62 -23.26 -5.00 -0.78
N PHE A 63 -23.37 -5.05 0.55
CA PHE A 63 -22.61 -5.96 1.42
C PHE A 63 -23.20 -7.38 1.51
N ASN A 64 -24.22 -7.71 0.71
CA ASN A 64 -24.87 -9.03 0.72
C ASN A 64 -24.21 -10.04 -0.23
N ARG A 65 -22.88 -9.99 -0.34
CA ARG A 65 -22.11 -10.87 -1.22
C ARG A 65 -22.11 -12.29 -0.67
N LYS A 66 -22.39 -13.26 -1.53
CA LYS A 66 -22.30 -14.69 -1.21
C LYS A 66 -20.95 -15.25 -1.63
N ILE A 67 -20.52 -16.28 -0.93
CA ILE A 67 -19.30 -17.02 -1.22
C ILE A 67 -19.59 -17.96 -2.39
N HIS A 68 -18.76 -17.88 -3.42
CA HIS A 68 -18.80 -18.77 -4.57
C HIS A 68 -17.51 -19.58 -4.69
N ASP A 69 -17.55 -20.62 -5.51
CA ASP A 69 -16.36 -21.38 -5.88
C ASP A 69 -15.30 -20.45 -6.51
N GLY A 70 -14.02 -20.69 -6.22
CA GLY A 70 -12.90 -19.86 -6.64
C GLY A 70 -12.73 -18.54 -5.88
N ASN A 71 -13.66 -18.16 -4.99
CA ASN A 71 -13.49 -16.92 -4.21
C ASN A 71 -12.39 -17.06 -3.16
N LEU A 72 -11.62 -15.99 -2.97
CA LEU A 72 -10.74 -15.84 -1.83
C LEU A 72 -11.55 -15.45 -0.58
N VAL A 73 -11.36 -16.18 0.52
CA VAL A 73 -12.03 -15.96 1.81
C VAL A 73 -10.97 -15.83 2.91
N ILE A 74 -11.17 -14.88 3.82
CA ILE A 74 -10.36 -14.78 5.03
C ILE A 74 -11.04 -15.58 6.14
N VAL A 75 -10.47 -16.72 6.50
CA VAL A 75 -10.95 -17.56 7.60
C VAL A 75 -10.44 -16.99 8.91
N TYR A 76 -11.32 -16.38 9.69
CA TYR A 76 -11.02 -15.88 11.03
C TYR A 76 -11.32 -16.95 12.08
N VAL A 77 -10.28 -17.38 12.78
CA VAL A 77 -10.39 -18.38 13.86
C VAL A 77 -10.47 -17.68 15.21
N LYS A 78 -9.48 -16.81 15.50
CA LYS A 78 -9.39 -15.99 16.71
C LYS A 78 -8.43 -14.83 16.47
N HIS A 79 -8.32 -13.93 17.44
CA HIS A 79 -7.35 -12.84 17.37
C HIS A 79 -5.93 -13.38 17.12
N GLY A 80 -5.24 -12.82 16.13
CA GLY A 80 -3.90 -13.26 15.70
C GLY A 80 -3.86 -14.60 14.96
N ASN A 81 -5.00 -15.24 14.64
CA ASN A 81 -5.06 -16.45 13.84
C ASN A 81 -6.13 -16.35 12.76
N MET A 82 -5.67 -15.94 11.58
CA MET A 82 -6.45 -15.81 10.37
C MET A 82 -5.68 -16.46 9.22
N LYS A 83 -6.40 -16.96 8.21
CA LYS A 83 -5.79 -17.49 6.98
C LYS A 83 -6.59 -17.10 5.75
N ALA A 84 -5.90 -16.74 4.67
CA ALA A 84 -6.50 -16.62 3.35
C ALA A 84 -6.65 -18.00 2.71
N VAL A 85 -7.86 -18.33 2.25
CA VAL A 85 -8.20 -19.62 1.64
C VAL A 85 -8.99 -19.38 0.37
N THR A 86 -8.56 -19.97 -0.74
CA THR A 86 -9.37 -20.02 -1.97
C THR A 86 -10.39 -21.15 -1.86
N VAL A 87 -11.66 -20.80 -2.00
CA VAL A 87 -12.76 -21.76 -1.96
C VAL A 87 -12.70 -22.63 -3.20
N SER A 88 -12.86 -23.93 -3.00
CA SER A 88 -12.87 -24.94 -4.05
C SER A 88 -13.85 -26.03 -3.64
N GLU A 89 -14.82 -26.34 -4.49
CA GLU A 89 -15.80 -27.40 -4.26
C GLU A 89 -15.11 -28.74 -3.98
N GLY A 90 -15.61 -29.49 -2.99
CA GLY A 90 -15.01 -30.76 -2.54
C GLY A 90 -13.76 -30.61 -1.66
N SER A 91 -13.15 -29.42 -1.58
CA SER A 91 -11.97 -29.18 -0.73
C SER A 91 -12.34 -28.97 0.75
N VAL A 92 -11.35 -29.14 1.62
CA VAL A 92 -11.49 -29.04 3.08
C VAL A 92 -10.38 -28.17 3.66
N PHE A 93 -10.76 -27.18 4.46
CA PHE A 93 -9.82 -26.42 5.26
C PHE A 93 -9.56 -27.11 6.60
N GLN A 94 -8.29 -27.39 6.88
CA GLN A 94 -7.84 -28.03 8.12
C GLN A 94 -7.13 -27.02 9.01
N ASN A 95 -7.50 -26.96 10.29
CA ASN A 95 -6.80 -26.19 11.31
C ASN A 95 -6.81 -26.92 12.66
N SER A 96 -6.32 -26.26 13.72
CA SER A 96 -6.29 -26.81 15.08
C SER A 96 -7.68 -27.11 15.68
N LEU A 97 -8.76 -26.53 15.15
CA LEU A 97 -10.14 -26.81 15.56
C LEU A 97 -10.72 -28.00 14.80
N GLY A 98 -10.17 -28.36 13.65
CA GLY A 98 -10.55 -29.52 12.86
C GLY A 98 -10.80 -29.20 11.38
N ALA A 99 -11.66 -30.00 10.77
CA ALA A 99 -11.95 -29.98 9.35
C ALA A 99 -13.22 -29.17 9.03
N PHE A 100 -13.11 -28.20 8.12
CA PHE A 100 -14.22 -27.39 7.61
C PHE A 100 -14.36 -27.62 6.11
N LYS A 101 -15.49 -28.17 5.66
CA LYS A 101 -15.72 -28.46 4.24
C LYS A 101 -16.10 -27.17 3.50
N HIS A 102 -15.48 -26.92 2.36
CA HIS A 102 -15.80 -25.75 1.53
C HIS A 102 -17.22 -25.79 0.96
N SER A 103 -17.79 -26.99 0.78
CA SER A 103 -19.21 -27.18 0.41
C SER A 103 -20.17 -26.45 1.34
N ASP A 104 -19.82 -26.36 2.62
CA ASP A 104 -20.66 -25.73 3.63
C ASP A 104 -20.52 -24.20 3.63
N TRP A 105 -19.57 -23.66 2.84
CA TRP A 105 -19.29 -22.23 2.75
C TRP A 105 -19.98 -21.62 1.53
N ILE A 106 -20.01 -22.36 0.42
CA ILE A 106 -20.59 -21.91 -0.85
C ILE A 106 -22.07 -21.55 -0.67
N GLY A 107 -22.48 -20.40 -1.20
CA GLY A 107 -23.82 -19.84 -1.09
C GLY A 107 -24.12 -19.09 0.22
N LYS A 108 -23.27 -19.20 1.25
CA LYS A 108 -23.39 -18.41 2.47
C LYS A 108 -22.92 -16.97 2.24
N PRO A 109 -23.51 -15.97 2.93
CA PRO A 109 -22.99 -14.61 2.89
C PRO A 109 -21.63 -14.52 3.60
N PHE A 110 -20.77 -13.60 3.16
CA PHE A 110 -19.59 -13.23 3.93
C PHE A 110 -19.99 -12.71 5.33
N GLY A 111 -19.12 -12.93 6.31
CA GLY A 111 -19.40 -12.74 7.74
C GLY A 111 -20.07 -13.94 8.42
N SER A 112 -20.44 -14.98 7.67
CA SER A 112 -21.09 -16.17 8.24
C SER A 112 -20.19 -16.92 9.22
N LYS A 113 -20.81 -17.40 10.30
CA LYS A 113 -20.27 -18.40 11.21
C LYS A 113 -20.52 -19.79 10.64
N VAL A 114 -19.47 -20.59 10.47
CA VAL A 114 -19.56 -21.98 9.99
C VAL A 114 -18.99 -22.93 11.03
N PHE A 115 -19.62 -24.08 11.19
CA PHE A 115 -19.29 -25.06 12.20
C PHE A 115 -18.65 -26.30 11.57
N ASN A 116 -17.76 -26.96 12.30
CA ASN A 116 -17.31 -28.31 11.97
C ASN A 116 -18.23 -29.36 12.61
N ASN A 117 -17.99 -30.64 12.33
CA ASN A 117 -18.75 -31.75 12.91
C ASN A 117 -18.61 -31.90 14.44
N LYS A 118 -17.62 -31.23 15.06
CA LYS A 118 -17.36 -31.27 16.51
C LYS A 118 -18.02 -30.13 17.28
N GLY A 119 -18.62 -29.15 16.58
CA GLY A 119 -19.26 -27.98 17.17
C GLY A 119 -18.35 -26.74 17.30
N ASP A 120 -17.08 -26.83 16.90
CA ASP A 120 -16.21 -25.65 16.79
C ASP A 120 -16.57 -24.83 15.55
N PHE A 121 -16.16 -23.55 15.51
CA PHE A 121 -16.53 -22.65 14.44
C PHE A 121 -15.40 -21.74 13.97
N VAL A 122 -15.57 -21.19 12.77
CA VAL A 122 -14.79 -20.09 12.21
C VAL A 122 -15.73 -19.06 11.56
N TYR A 123 -15.23 -17.84 11.37
CA TYR A 123 -15.92 -16.81 10.58
C TYR A 123 -15.30 -16.70 9.18
N LEU A 124 -16.15 -16.53 8.16
CA LEU A 124 -15.73 -16.40 6.77
C LEU A 124 -15.82 -14.93 6.34
N LEU A 125 -14.73 -14.20 6.42
CA LEU A 125 -14.69 -12.76 6.14
C LEU A 125 -14.35 -12.49 4.67
N ALA A 126 -14.92 -11.42 4.13
CA ALA A 126 -14.54 -10.92 2.80
C ALA A 126 -13.10 -10.39 2.85
N PRO A 127 -12.28 -10.63 1.82
CA PRO A 127 -10.93 -10.09 1.77
C PRO A 127 -10.98 -8.56 1.68
N THR A 128 -10.22 -7.90 2.55
CA THR A 128 -9.90 -6.48 2.45
C THR A 128 -8.39 -6.31 2.55
N PRO A 129 -7.80 -5.23 2.00
CA PRO A 129 -6.39 -4.93 2.20
C PRO A 129 -5.94 -5.00 3.66
N GLU A 130 -6.75 -4.54 4.63
CA GLU A 130 -6.39 -4.62 6.06
C GLU A 130 -6.25 -6.06 6.54
N LEU A 131 -7.22 -6.91 6.20
CA LEU A 131 -7.17 -8.33 6.57
C LEU A 131 -6.06 -9.05 5.80
N TRP A 132 -5.85 -8.67 4.54
CA TRP A 132 -4.80 -9.21 3.69
C TRP A 132 -3.40 -8.94 4.27
N THR A 133 -3.13 -7.70 4.69
CA THR A 133 -1.89 -7.32 5.39
C THR A 133 -1.58 -8.23 6.58
N LEU A 134 -2.60 -8.77 7.25
CA LEU A 134 -2.44 -9.64 8.42
C LEU A 134 -2.25 -11.13 8.08
N VAL A 135 -2.52 -11.55 6.84
CA VAL A 135 -2.48 -12.99 6.44
C VAL A 135 -1.60 -13.27 5.23
N LEU A 136 -1.08 -12.24 4.56
CA LEU A 136 -0.20 -12.40 3.42
C LEU A 136 1.08 -13.13 3.82
N ASN A 137 1.70 -13.79 2.85
CA ASN A 137 2.99 -14.45 3.08
C ASN A 137 4.09 -13.40 3.07
N HIS A 138 4.72 -13.17 4.23
CA HIS A 138 5.83 -12.23 4.35
C HIS A 138 7.05 -12.74 3.58
N ARG A 139 7.40 -12.04 2.51
CA ARG A 139 8.65 -12.24 1.75
C ARG A 139 9.70 -11.20 2.10
N THR A 140 9.25 -10.07 2.64
CA THR A 140 10.02 -8.89 3.04
C THR A 140 9.43 -8.33 4.33
N GLN A 141 10.11 -7.33 4.91
CA GLN A 141 9.42 -6.40 5.80
C GLN A 141 8.29 -5.71 5.03
N ILE A 142 7.18 -5.44 5.71
CA ILE A 142 6.00 -4.80 5.10
C ILE A 142 5.61 -3.54 5.87
N LEU A 143 4.89 -2.65 5.19
CA LEU A 143 4.10 -1.62 5.86
C LEU A 143 2.81 -2.21 6.42
N TYR A 144 2.45 -1.74 7.62
CA TYR A 144 1.20 -2.05 8.29
C TYR A 144 0.23 -0.88 8.18
N ILE A 145 -1.01 -1.10 8.65
CA ILE A 145 -2.14 -0.19 8.48
C ILE A 145 -1.88 1.25 8.94
N PRO A 146 -1.21 1.54 10.08
CA PRO A 146 -0.93 2.91 10.47
C PRO A 146 -0.13 3.67 9.41
N ASP A 147 0.98 3.07 8.96
CA ASP A 147 1.87 3.65 7.95
C ASP A 147 1.20 3.75 6.59
N ILE A 148 0.53 2.69 6.14
CA ILE A 148 -0.22 2.67 4.89
C ILE A 148 -1.28 3.79 4.88
N SER A 149 -1.96 4.01 6.01
CA SER A 149 -2.98 5.07 6.11
C SER A 149 -2.37 6.46 5.94
N PHE A 150 -1.18 6.70 6.50
CA PHE A 150 -0.46 7.95 6.30
C PHE A 150 0.04 8.10 4.86
N VAL A 151 0.62 7.06 4.27
CA VAL A 151 1.07 7.07 2.88
C VAL A 151 -0.06 7.45 1.94
N ILE A 152 -1.22 6.77 2.04
CA ILE A 152 -2.40 7.06 1.21
C ILE A 152 -2.88 8.50 1.40
N MET A 153 -2.96 8.95 2.65
CA MET A 153 -3.45 10.30 2.98
C MET A 153 -2.53 11.40 2.45
N TYR A 154 -1.22 11.30 2.70
CA TYR A 154 -0.25 12.35 2.37
C TYR A 154 0.21 12.32 0.91
N LEU A 155 0.09 11.18 0.22
CA LEU A 155 0.21 11.14 -1.23
C LEU A 155 -1.06 11.64 -1.94
N GLU A 156 -2.09 12.05 -1.20
CA GLU A 156 -3.37 12.55 -1.75
C GLU A 156 -4.03 11.52 -2.69
N ILE A 157 -3.87 10.22 -2.41
CA ILE A 157 -4.37 9.14 -3.27
C ILE A 157 -5.90 9.12 -3.26
N VAL A 158 -6.48 9.24 -4.45
CA VAL A 158 -7.93 9.17 -4.68
C VAL A 158 -8.26 8.28 -5.87
N ALA A 159 -9.56 8.00 -6.06
CA ALA A 159 -10.04 7.20 -7.18
C ALA A 159 -9.61 7.82 -8.52
N GLY A 160 -9.01 7.02 -9.39
CA GLY A 160 -8.50 7.46 -10.69
C GLY A 160 -7.02 7.83 -10.73
N CYS A 161 -6.32 7.91 -9.60
CA CYS A 161 -4.87 8.20 -9.60
C CYS A 161 -4.05 7.10 -10.27
N LEU A 162 -2.98 7.51 -10.95
CA LEU A 162 -1.89 6.65 -11.38
C LEU A 162 -0.75 6.75 -10.35
N VAL A 163 -0.42 5.62 -9.73
CA VAL A 163 0.58 5.53 -8.66
C VAL A 163 1.75 4.69 -9.13
N LEU A 164 2.97 5.20 -8.95
CA LEU A 164 4.18 4.38 -9.09
C LEU A 164 4.66 3.94 -7.71
N GLU A 165 4.96 2.67 -7.57
CA GLU A 165 5.52 2.06 -6.37
C GLU A 165 6.83 1.36 -6.74
N SER A 166 7.88 1.54 -5.95
CA SER A 166 9.07 0.71 -6.08
C SER A 166 9.50 0.18 -4.74
N GLY A 167 9.70 -1.15 -4.73
CA GLY A 167 9.63 -2.00 -3.57
C GLY A 167 8.28 -2.72 -3.49
N THR A 168 7.92 -3.54 -4.50
CA THR A 168 6.67 -4.35 -4.40
C THR A 168 6.68 -5.23 -3.16
N GLY A 169 7.81 -5.90 -2.89
CA GLY A 169 8.02 -6.71 -1.70
C GLY A 169 6.95 -7.79 -1.54
N SER A 170 6.14 -7.68 -0.48
CA SER A 170 5.05 -8.61 -0.20
C SER A 170 3.66 -8.10 -0.64
N GLY A 171 3.56 -6.91 -1.26
CA GLY A 171 2.32 -6.36 -1.82
C GLY A 171 1.33 -5.77 -0.81
N SER A 172 1.74 -5.55 0.45
CA SER A 172 0.87 -4.99 1.51
C SER A 172 0.33 -3.59 1.13
N LEU A 173 1.25 -2.67 0.78
CA LEU A 173 0.88 -1.32 0.34
C LEU A 173 0.14 -1.36 -1.01
N THR A 174 0.65 -2.11 -1.99
CA THR A 174 0.08 -2.21 -3.34
C THR A 174 -1.42 -2.54 -3.32
N THR A 175 -1.87 -3.49 -2.50
CA THR A 175 -3.29 -3.84 -2.39
C THR A 175 -4.15 -2.70 -1.82
N SER A 176 -3.60 -1.91 -0.90
CA SER A 176 -4.28 -0.75 -0.33
C SER A 176 -4.33 0.42 -1.32
N LEU A 177 -3.27 0.64 -2.09
CA LEU A 177 -3.23 1.60 -3.20
C LEU A 177 -4.28 1.24 -4.25
N ALA A 178 -4.30 -0.02 -4.73
CA ALA A 178 -5.23 -0.50 -5.74
C ALA A 178 -6.70 -0.31 -5.32
N ARG A 179 -7.03 -0.49 -4.04
CA ARG A 179 -8.37 -0.17 -3.54
C ARG A 179 -8.66 1.33 -3.57
N ALA A 180 -7.71 2.17 -3.16
CA ALA A 180 -7.91 3.62 -3.08
C ALA A 180 -8.11 4.26 -4.46
N ILE A 181 -7.42 3.74 -5.47
CA ILE A 181 -7.43 4.25 -6.85
C ILE A 181 -8.54 3.65 -7.73
N ALA A 182 -9.19 2.58 -7.29
CA ALA A 182 -10.30 1.94 -8.00
C ALA A 182 -11.48 2.93 -8.24
N PRO A 183 -12.28 2.75 -9.31
CA PRO A 183 -12.18 1.67 -10.31
C PRO A 183 -11.33 2.02 -11.55
N ASN A 184 -10.89 3.27 -11.69
CA ASN A 184 -10.34 3.79 -12.95
C ASN A 184 -8.87 4.20 -12.88
N GLY A 185 -8.23 4.13 -11.71
CA GLY A 185 -6.79 4.40 -11.58
C GLY A 185 -5.94 3.18 -11.92
N HIS A 186 -4.62 3.32 -11.80
CA HIS A 186 -3.69 2.21 -11.98
C HIS A 186 -2.47 2.29 -11.05
N VAL A 187 -2.01 1.14 -10.55
CA VAL A 187 -0.75 1.04 -9.80
C VAL A 187 0.29 0.34 -10.67
N TYR A 188 1.41 1.00 -10.95
CA TYR A 188 2.60 0.35 -11.49
C TYR A 188 3.57 0.12 -10.34
N THR A 189 3.85 -1.14 -10.05
CA THR A 189 4.77 -1.55 -8.97
C THR A 189 5.95 -2.31 -9.53
N PHE A 190 7.14 -2.08 -8.97
CA PHE A 190 8.38 -2.71 -9.41
C PHE A 190 9.15 -3.35 -8.25
N ASP A 191 9.66 -4.56 -8.51
CA ASP A 191 10.63 -5.23 -7.66
C ASP A 191 11.81 -5.69 -8.52
N PHE A 192 13.04 -5.52 -8.04
CA PHE A 192 14.22 -5.96 -8.79
C PHE A 192 14.38 -7.49 -8.81
N HIS A 193 13.66 -8.21 -7.93
CA HIS A 193 13.79 -9.66 -7.77
C HIS A 193 12.61 -10.40 -8.41
N GLU A 194 12.87 -11.11 -9.52
CA GLU A 194 11.87 -11.84 -10.31
C GLU A 194 10.94 -12.72 -9.46
N GLN A 195 11.49 -13.53 -8.54
CA GLN A 195 10.67 -14.43 -7.72
C GLN A 195 9.66 -13.68 -6.82
N ARG A 196 10.02 -12.49 -6.31
CA ARG A 196 9.11 -11.68 -5.49
C ARG A 196 8.03 -11.04 -6.35
N ALA A 197 8.39 -10.49 -7.50
CA ALA A 197 7.43 -9.94 -8.45
C ALA A 197 6.47 -11.01 -8.98
N ALA A 198 6.95 -12.20 -9.33
CA ALA A 198 6.11 -13.33 -9.73
C ALA A 198 5.12 -13.73 -8.63
N SER A 199 5.61 -13.90 -7.40
CA SER A 199 4.75 -14.21 -6.25
C SER A 199 3.70 -13.12 -5.98
N ALA A 200 4.08 -11.85 -6.13
CA ALA A 200 3.16 -10.72 -5.98
C ALA A 200 2.08 -10.71 -7.07
N ARG A 201 2.45 -11.01 -8.33
CA ARG A 201 1.49 -11.15 -9.44
C ARG A 201 0.44 -12.22 -9.14
N ASP A 202 0.86 -13.39 -8.67
CA ASP A 202 -0.05 -14.48 -8.29
C ASP A 202 -0.98 -14.06 -7.14
N ASP A 203 -0.46 -13.34 -6.15
CA ASP A 203 -1.25 -12.79 -5.05
C ASP A 203 -2.29 -11.76 -5.57
N PHE A 204 -1.91 -10.85 -6.46
CA PHE A 204 -2.83 -9.85 -7.03
C PHE A 204 -3.92 -10.47 -7.89
N GLU A 205 -3.61 -11.51 -8.65
CA GLU A 205 -4.60 -12.30 -9.39
C GLU A 205 -5.57 -12.98 -8.43
N ARG A 206 -5.05 -13.65 -7.39
CA ARG A 206 -5.86 -14.35 -6.38
C ARG A 206 -6.81 -13.42 -5.61
N ILE A 207 -6.40 -12.17 -5.36
CA ILE A 207 -7.25 -11.16 -4.68
C ILE A 207 -8.23 -10.50 -5.67
N GLY A 208 -8.02 -10.65 -6.99
CA GLY A 208 -8.85 -10.04 -8.03
C GLY A 208 -8.55 -8.55 -8.27
N LEU A 209 -7.29 -8.14 -8.06
CA LEU A 209 -6.83 -6.76 -8.26
C LEU A 209 -5.88 -6.61 -9.47
N SER A 210 -5.61 -7.69 -10.21
CA SER A 210 -4.69 -7.69 -11.36
C SER A 210 -5.07 -6.69 -12.46
N SER A 211 -6.34 -6.32 -12.61
CA SER A 211 -6.76 -5.31 -13.59
C SER A 211 -6.35 -3.87 -13.24
N LEU A 212 -6.02 -3.60 -11.97
CA LEU A 212 -5.63 -2.28 -11.46
C LEU A 212 -4.13 -2.19 -11.16
N ILE A 213 -3.40 -3.30 -11.30
CA ILE A 213 -2.00 -3.42 -10.87
C ILE A 213 -1.17 -4.02 -12.00
N SER A 214 -0.12 -3.30 -12.41
CA SER A 214 0.95 -3.86 -13.23
C SER A 214 2.20 -4.03 -12.36
N CYS A 215 2.64 -5.27 -12.18
CA CYS A 215 3.84 -5.60 -11.42
C CYS A 215 4.97 -5.99 -12.39
N GLY A 216 6.03 -5.19 -12.43
CA GLY A 216 7.19 -5.37 -13.30
C GLY A 216 8.45 -5.75 -12.53
N VAL A 217 9.41 -6.32 -13.25
CA VAL A 217 10.75 -6.64 -12.72
C VAL A 217 11.75 -5.63 -13.24
N ARG A 218 12.30 -4.81 -12.36
CA ARG A 218 13.21 -3.73 -12.72
C ARG A 218 14.00 -3.23 -11.52
N ASP A 219 15.29 -2.95 -11.70
CA ASP A 219 16.07 -2.21 -10.70
C ASP A 219 15.84 -0.71 -10.88
N ILE A 220 14.86 -0.16 -10.16
CA ILE A 220 14.54 1.27 -10.23
C ILE A 220 15.70 2.16 -9.72
N GLN A 221 16.59 1.66 -8.86
CA GLN A 221 17.74 2.45 -8.39
C GLN A 221 18.82 2.61 -9.46
N GLY A 222 19.04 1.56 -10.27
CA GLY A 222 20.05 1.57 -11.34
C GLY A 222 19.51 2.04 -12.68
N GLU A 223 18.31 1.61 -13.05
CA GLU A 223 17.70 1.81 -14.38
C GLU A 223 16.61 2.89 -14.39
N GLY A 224 16.18 3.38 -13.23
CA GLY A 224 15.03 4.28 -13.10
C GLY A 224 13.70 3.61 -13.44
N PHE A 225 12.61 4.38 -13.38
CA PHE A 225 11.31 3.99 -13.92
C PHE A 225 11.32 3.98 -15.46
N PRO A 226 10.44 3.17 -16.09
CA PRO A 226 10.32 3.13 -17.55
C PRO A 226 9.93 4.49 -18.16
N ASP A 227 10.59 4.88 -19.25
CA ASP A 227 10.40 6.18 -19.89
C ASP A 227 8.98 6.38 -20.45
N GLU A 228 8.23 5.31 -20.69
CA GLU A 228 6.84 5.39 -21.14
C GLU A 228 5.90 6.00 -20.08
N LEU A 229 6.35 6.07 -18.82
CA LEU A 229 5.59 6.60 -17.68
C LEU A 229 5.95 8.08 -17.35
N ASN A 230 6.79 8.72 -18.16
CA ASN A 230 7.19 10.12 -17.99
C ASN A 230 5.96 11.04 -17.90
N GLU A 231 5.93 11.89 -16.87
CA GLU A 231 4.87 12.87 -16.57
C GLU A 231 3.44 12.27 -16.46
N LEU A 232 3.30 10.97 -16.17
CA LEU A 232 1.99 10.31 -16.04
C LEU A 232 1.53 10.09 -14.59
N ALA A 233 2.46 10.04 -13.63
CA ALA A 233 2.16 9.66 -12.25
C ALA A 233 1.59 10.82 -11.44
N ASP A 234 0.49 10.58 -10.73
CA ASP A 234 -0.04 11.52 -9.74
C ASP A 234 0.77 11.44 -8.44
N SER A 235 1.30 10.26 -8.13
CA SER A 235 2.11 10.04 -6.93
C SER A 235 3.16 8.95 -7.12
N VAL A 236 4.29 9.07 -6.44
CA VAL A 236 5.35 8.05 -6.39
C VAL A 236 5.64 7.67 -4.93
N PHE A 237 5.71 6.37 -4.67
CA PHE A 237 6.14 5.80 -3.39
C PHE A 237 7.39 4.93 -3.56
N LEU A 238 8.42 5.16 -2.74
CA LEU A 238 9.65 4.38 -2.71
C LEU A 238 9.86 3.71 -1.34
N ASP A 239 9.99 2.39 -1.34
CA ASP A 239 10.52 1.57 -0.24
C ASP A 239 11.74 0.80 -0.76
N LEU A 240 12.88 1.49 -0.75
CA LEU A 240 14.14 1.05 -1.33
C LEU A 240 15.28 1.29 -0.34
N PRO A 241 16.39 0.52 -0.40
CA PRO A 241 17.53 0.74 0.48
C PRO A 241 18.27 2.05 0.17
N GLN A 242 18.27 2.51 -1.09
CA GLN A 242 18.93 3.73 -1.55
C GLN A 242 17.98 4.59 -2.41
N PRO A 243 16.89 5.14 -1.82
CA PRO A 243 15.85 5.83 -2.57
C PRO A 243 16.36 7.11 -3.27
N TRP A 244 17.42 7.74 -2.78
CA TRP A 244 18.08 8.90 -3.43
C TRP A 244 18.59 8.60 -4.84
N LEU A 245 18.89 7.35 -5.18
CA LEU A 245 19.29 6.97 -6.55
C LEU A 245 18.11 6.94 -7.52
N ALA A 246 16.91 6.63 -7.02
CA ALA A 246 15.69 6.57 -7.81
C ALA A 246 14.97 7.93 -7.93
N ILE A 247 15.23 8.87 -7.01
CA ILE A 247 14.60 10.20 -6.97
C ILE A 247 14.71 10.97 -8.29
N PRO A 248 15.87 11.06 -8.97
CA PRO A 248 15.97 11.75 -10.26
C PRO A 248 15.07 11.15 -11.34
N SER A 249 14.85 9.84 -11.31
CA SER A 249 13.93 9.17 -12.23
C SER A 249 12.47 9.40 -11.82
N ALA A 250 12.14 9.26 -10.53
CA ALA A 250 10.80 9.57 -10.00
C ALA A 250 10.34 10.99 -10.34
N ALA A 251 11.27 11.96 -10.33
CA ALA A 251 11.01 13.34 -10.71
C ALA A 251 10.47 13.50 -12.13
N LYS A 252 10.97 12.70 -13.08
CA LYS A 252 10.53 12.71 -14.47
C LYS A 252 9.16 12.06 -14.67
N MET A 253 8.79 11.13 -13.78
CA MET A 253 7.52 10.40 -13.86
C MET A 253 6.33 11.23 -13.39
N LEU A 254 6.56 12.13 -12.44
CA LEU A 254 5.49 12.88 -11.79
C LEU A 254 4.88 13.92 -12.75
N LYS A 255 3.55 13.97 -12.77
CA LYS A 255 2.81 15.12 -13.31
C LYS A 255 3.16 16.38 -12.54
N GLN A 256 2.83 17.52 -13.13
CA GLN A 256 2.81 18.79 -12.41
C GLN A 256 1.88 18.69 -11.18
N ASP A 257 2.37 19.14 -10.01
CA ASP A 257 1.71 19.00 -8.69
C ASP A 257 1.60 17.57 -8.16
N GLY A 258 2.37 16.62 -8.71
CA GLY A 258 2.47 15.27 -8.19
C GLY A 258 3.10 15.21 -6.79
N THR A 259 2.76 14.14 -6.05
CA THR A 259 3.24 13.91 -4.69
C THR A 259 4.29 12.80 -4.65
N PHE A 260 5.24 12.92 -3.71
CA PHE A 260 6.31 11.94 -3.54
C PHE A 260 6.40 11.52 -2.07
N CYS A 261 6.61 10.22 -1.85
CA CYS A 261 6.90 9.65 -0.55
C CYS A 261 8.03 8.64 -0.64
N SER A 262 8.96 8.72 0.30
CA SER A 262 9.98 7.69 0.53
C SER A 262 9.85 7.18 1.95
N PHE A 263 9.96 5.87 2.11
CA PHE A 263 10.05 5.19 3.40
C PHE A 263 11.51 4.82 3.69
N SER A 264 11.99 5.08 4.90
CA SER A 264 13.37 4.74 5.27
C SER A 264 13.50 4.44 6.78
N PRO A 265 14.17 3.33 7.17
CA PRO A 265 14.50 3.06 8.56
C PRO A 265 15.50 4.05 9.16
N CYS A 266 16.51 4.45 8.39
CA CYS A 266 17.66 5.17 8.93
C CYS A 266 17.61 6.66 8.59
N ILE A 267 17.99 7.51 9.55
CA ILE A 267 17.98 8.97 9.36
C ILE A 267 18.98 9.41 8.28
N GLU A 268 20.08 8.69 8.10
CA GLU A 268 21.08 8.95 7.05
C GLU A 268 20.49 8.72 5.65
N GLN A 269 19.57 7.76 5.51
CA GLN A 269 18.86 7.53 4.26
C GLN A 269 17.90 8.68 3.96
N VAL A 270 17.23 9.21 4.99
CA VAL A 270 16.36 10.39 4.88
C VAL A 270 17.19 11.60 4.45
N GLN A 271 18.32 11.86 5.09
CA GLN A 271 19.21 12.99 4.77
C GLN A 271 19.61 12.97 3.29
N ARG A 272 20.11 11.84 2.78
CA ARG A 272 20.50 11.70 1.37
C ARG A 272 19.33 11.87 0.41
N SER A 273 18.15 11.40 0.80
CA SER A 273 16.94 11.57 0.00
C SER A 273 16.52 13.04 -0.06
N CYS A 274 16.58 13.76 1.05
CA CYS A 274 16.34 15.21 1.10
C CYS A 274 17.28 15.98 0.16
N ASP A 275 18.58 15.65 0.17
CA ASP A 275 19.57 16.29 -0.70
C ASP A 275 19.27 16.03 -2.19
N ALA A 276 18.93 14.78 -2.54
CA ALA A 276 18.53 14.42 -3.89
C ALA A 276 17.22 15.12 -4.32
N LEU A 277 16.24 15.23 -3.43
CA LEU A 277 14.99 15.94 -3.68
C LEU A 277 15.22 17.44 -3.88
N GLN A 278 16.10 18.05 -3.08
CA GLN A 278 16.45 19.46 -3.23
C GLN A 278 17.09 19.73 -4.60
N SER A 279 18.03 18.89 -5.02
CA SER A 279 18.68 19.04 -6.33
C SER A 279 17.76 18.80 -7.53
N CYS A 280 16.80 17.87 -7.43
CA CYS A 280 15.94 17.49 -8.55
C CYS A 280 14.68 18.36 -8.69
N PHE A 281 14.11 18.86 -7.59
CA PHE A 281 12.79 19.49 -7.61
C PHE A 281 12.79 20.96 -7.24
N THR A 282 13.77 21.40 -6.45
CA THR A 282 13.98 22.82 -6.24
C THR A 282 15.04 23.24 -7.24
N GLY A 283 14.64 23.88 -8.35
CA GLY A 283 15.57 24.49 -9.31
C GLY A 283 16.36 25.64 -8.68
N TRP A 284 17.10 25.38 -7.60
CA TRP A 284 17.99 26.32 -6.94
C TRP A 284 19.27 26.41 -7.78
N ASN A 285 19.14 27.01 -8.97
CA ASN A 285 20.26 27.68 -9.60
C ASN A 285 20.53 28.90 -8.72
N GLY A 286 21.50 28.77 -7.80
CA GLY A 286 21.88 29.84 -6.90
C GLY A 286 22.17 31.13 -7.68
N ILE A 287 21.26 32.09 -7.57
CA ILE A 287 21.44 33.51 -7.88
C ILE A 287 20.84 34.28 -6.69
#